data_AF-A0A6B0X401-F1
#
_entry.id   AF-A0A6B0X401-F1
#
_cell.length_a   1.000
_cell.length_b   1.000
_cell.length_c   1.000
_cell.angle_alpha   90.00
_cell.angle_beta   90.00
_cell.angle_gamma   90.00
#
_symmetry.space_group_name_H-M   'P 1'
#
loop_
_entity.id
_entity.type
_entity.pdbx_description
1 polymer ?
#
loop_
_entity_poly.entity_id
_entity_poly.type
_entity_poly.pdbx_seq_one_letter_code
_entity_poly.pdbx_strand_id
1 'polypeptide(L)' 'MSSTVTVRDIDPADKAWLKREARQVGVSMEEFIRRLIREKCTTAEHRVTPSEAFRRYFGPEHGVELPEPRRYAYRR' A
#
# COMPACT_ATOMS: atom_id res chain seq x y z
N MET A 1 6.01 5.00 -15.93
CA MET A 1 5.66 6.33 -15.38
C MET A 1 6.39 6.50 -14.06
N SER A 2 7.27 7.49 -13.94
CA SER A 2 7.92 7.81 -12.66
C SER A 2 6.99 8.70 -11.83
N SER A 3 6.44 8.18 -10.73
CA SER A 3 5.68 8.98 -9.78
C SER A 3 6.62 9.56 -8.73
N THR A 4 6.57 10.88 -8.54
CA THR A 4 7.37 11.60 -7.53
C THR A 4 6.47 11.96 -6.35
N VAL A 5 6.91 11.66 -5.13
CA VAL A 5 6.21 12.01 -3.89
C VAL A 5 7.13 12.86 -3.03
N THR A 6 6.60 13.97 -2.51
CA THR A 6 7.31 14.85 -1.59
C THR A 6 6.69 14.75 -0.21
N VAL A 7 7.49 14.39 0.79
CA VAL A 7 7.08 14.40 2.20
C VAL A 7 7.58 15.69 2.84
N ARG A 8 6.66 16.51 3.31
CA ARG A 8 6.95 17.71 4.10
C ARG A 8 6.87 17.38 5.59
N ASP A 9 7.51 18.20 6.42
CA ASP A 9 7.42 18.13 7.88
C ASP A 9 7.80 16.76 8.47
N ILE A 10 8.83 16.11 7.89
CA ILE A 10 9.43 14.93 8.50
C ILE A 10 10.15 15.34 9.79
N ASP A 11 9.99 14.53 10.84
CA ASP A 11 10.71 14.72 12.08
C ASP A 11 12.23 14.81 11.81
N PRO A 12 12.94 15.81 12.36
CA PRO A 12 14.37 15.96 12.14
C PRO A 12 15.19 14.73 12.55
N ALA A 13 14.78 14.01 13.60
CA ALA A 13 15.42 12.79 14.06
C ALA A 13 15.23 11.66 13.05
N ASP A 14 14.03 11.49 12.50
CA ASP A 14 13.75 10.50 11.45
C ASP A 14 14.57 10.79 10.19
N LYS A 15 14.65 12.06 9.80
CA LYS A 15 15.47 12.49 8.65
C LYS A 15 16.96 12.22 8.88
N ALA A 16 17.46 12.45 10.09
CA ALA A 16 18.85 12.17 10.45
C ALA A 16 19.13 10.66 10.42
N TRP A 17 18.21 9.86 10.95
CA TRP A 17 18.26 8.40 10.89
C TRP A 17 18.32 7.91 9.44
N LEU A 18 17.40 8.36 8.58
CA LEU A 18 17.36 7.99 7.15
C LEU A 18 18.68 8.31 6.42
N LYS A 19 19.26 9.48 6.69
CA LYS A 19 20.56 9.86 6.09
C LYS A 19 21.69 8.93 6.54
N ARG A 20 21.72 8.58 7.83
CA ARG A 20 22.75 7.70 8.38
C ARG A 20 22.64 6.29 7.79
N GLU A 21 21.45 5.73 7.75
CA GLU A 21 21.20 4.40 7.17
C GLU A 21 21.56 4.36 5.69
N ALA A 22 21.13 5.35 4.90
CA ALA A 22 21.49 5.44 3.49
C ALA A 22 23.02 5.47 3.28
N ARG A 23 23.74 6.18 4.15
CA ARG A 23 25.22 6.22 4.12
C ARG A 23 25.85 4.88 4.48
N GLN A 24 25.30 4.14 5.45
CA GLN A 24 25.80 2.80 5.81
C GLN A 24 25.63 1.81 4.67
N VAL A 25 24.52 1.90 3.93
CA VAL A 25 24.23 1.07 2.75
C VAL A 25 24.99 1.56 1.49
N GLY A 26 25.61 2.73 1.53
CA GLY A 26 26.39 3.29 0.43
C GLY A 26 25.56 3.85 -0.73
N VAL A 27 24.33 4.29 -0.46
CA VAL A 27 23.40 4.83 -1.48
C VAL A 27 22.93 6.23 -1.11
N SER A 28 22.29 6.93 -2.06
CA SER A 28 21.61 8.20 -1.76
C SER A 28 20.39 7.96 -0.86
N MET A 29 20.02 8.98 -0.08
CA MET A 29 18.84 8.90 0.80
C MET A 29 17.55 8.62 0.01
N GLU A 30 17.40 9.20 -1.18
CA GLU A 30 16.24 8.96 -2.05
C GLU A 30 16.18 7.50 -2.52
N GLU A 31 17.31 6.96 -2.98
CA GLU A 31 17.37 5.56 -3.44
C GLU A 31 17.13 4.59 -2.28
N PHE A 32 17.64 4.90 -1.08
CA PHE A 32 17.34 4.13 0.13
C PHE A 32 15.84 4.10 0.43
N ILE A 33 15.18 5.25 0.44
CA ILE A 33 13.73 5.35 0.66
C ILE A 33 12.97 4.60 -0.43
N ARG A 34 13.39 4.70 -1.69
CA ARG A 34 12.77 3.99 -2.82
C ARG A 34 12.81 2.48 -2.62
N ARG A 35 13.95 1.94 -2.16
CA ARG A 35 14.08 0.51 -1.83
C ARG A 35 13.18 0.12 -0.67
N LEU A 36 13.16 0.91 0.39
CA LEU A 36 12.32 0.67 1.57
C LEU A 36 10.82 0.62 1.19
N ILE A 37 10.36 1.58 0.38
CA ILE A 37 8.98 1.61 -0.11
C ILE A 37 8.70 0.38 -0.96
N ARG A 38 9.59 0.03 -1.90
CA ARG A 38 9.42 -1.17 -2.74
C ARG A 38 9.32 -2.44 -1.91
N GLU A 39 10.19 -2.62 -0.93
CA GLU A 39 10.17 -3.79 -0.04
C GLU A 39 8.85 -3.89 0.74
N LYS A 40 8.37 -2.77 1.29
CA LYS A 40 7.07 -2.71 1.98
C LYS A 40 5.90 -2.94 1.02
N CYS A 41 5.95 -2.40 -0.19
CA CYS A 41 4.96 -2.64 -1.23
C CYS A 41 4.93 -4.12 -1.62
N THR A 42 6.08 -4.75 -1.89
CA THR A 42 6.14 -6.19 -2.20
C THR A 42 5.61 -7.03 -1.04
N THR A 43 5.95 -6.67 0.20
CA THR A 43 5.38 -7.32 1.39
C THR A 43 3.85 -7.14 1.49
N ALA A 44 3.34 -5.97 1.09
CA ALA A 44 1.91 -5.69 1.05
C ALA A 44 1.19 -6.35 -0.14
N GLU A 45 1.85 -6.51 -1.29
CA GLU A 45 1.35 -7.20 -2.49
C GLU A 45 1.22 -8.71 -2.25
N HIS A 46 1.98 -9.29 -1.32
CA HIS A 46 1.72 -10.65 -0.83
C HIS A 46 0.42 -10.79 -0.03
N ARG A 47 -0.31 -9.69 0.21
CA ARG A 47 -1.69 -9.77 0.68
C ARG A 47 -2.58 -10.02 -0.52
N VAL A 48 -3.36 -11.11 -0.45
CA VAL A 48 -4.38 -11.46 -1.44
C VAL A 48 -5.18 -10.21 -1.79
N THR A 49 -5.11 -9.79 -3.06
CA THR A 49 -5.87 -8.63 -3.51
C THR A 49 -7.36 -8.94 -3.37
N PRO A 50 -8.23 -7.94 -3.13
CA PRO A 50 -9.67 -8.18 -3.05
C PRO A 50 -10.18 -8.94 -4.29
N SER A 51 -9.71 -8.57 -5.48
CA SER A 51 -10.04 -9.24 -6.73
C SER A 51 -9.63 -10.71 -6.77
N GLU A 52 -8.45 -11.07 -6.26
CA GLU A 52 -8.02 -12.46 -6.13
C GLU A 52 -8.83 -13.23 -5.10
N ALA A 53 -9.18 -12.59 -3.97
CA ALA A 53 -10.06 -13.20 -2.98
C ALA A 53 -11.43 -13.49 -3.61
N PHE A 54 -12.03 -12.53 -4.32
CA PHE A 54 -13.29 -12.73 -5.03
C PHE A 54 -13.19 -13.82 -6.09
N ARG A 55 -12.12 -13.87 -6.90
CA ARG A 55 -11.92 -14.98 -7.85
C ARG A 55 -11.75 -16.34 -7.18
N ARG A 56 -11.06 -16.40 -6.04
CA ARG A 56 -10.85 -17.65 -5.31
C ARG A 56 -12.16 -18.23 -4.77
N TYR A 57 -13.04 -17.39 -4.24
CA TYR A 57 -14.28 -17.83 -3.61
C TYR A 57 -15.47 -17.88 -4.59
N PHE A 58 -15.55 -16.97 -5.54
CA PHE A 58 -16.70 -16.79 -6.45
C PHE A 58 -16.34 -16.94 -7.93
N GLY A 59 -15.07 -17.19 -8.27
CA GLY A 59 -14.63 -17.39 -9.66
C GLY A 59 -15.26 -18.58 -10.38
N PRO A 60 -15.43 -19.75 -9.73
CA PRO A 60 -16.14 -20.89 -10.32
C PRO A 60 -17.63 -20.62 -10.58
N GLU A 61 -18.23 -19.70 -9.81
CA GLU A 61 -19.67 -19.37 -9.91
C GLU A 61 -19.96 -18.31 -10.97
N HIS A 62 -18.94 -17.76 -11.64
CA HIS A 62 -19.05 -16.69 -12.64
C HIS A 62 -19.80 -15.43 -12.15
N GLY A 63 -19.83 -15.22 -10.83
CA GLY A 63 -20.53 -14.11 -10.18
C GLY A 63 -21.82 -14.56 -9.49
N VAL A 64 -22.14 -13.91 -8.38
CA VAL A 64 -23.36 -14.12 -7.61
C VAL A 64 -24.23 -12.88 -7.69
N GLU A 65 -25.53 -13.06 -7.96
CA GLU A 65 -26.50 -11.97 -7.85
C GLU A 65 -26.74 -11.67 -6.38
N LEU A 66 -26.32 -10.49 -5.94
CA LEU A 66 -26.63 -10.01 -4.60
C LEU A 66 -28.03 -9.41 -4.60
N PRO A 67 -28.89 -9.77 -3.63
CA PRO A 67 -30.21 -9.16 -3.51
C PRO A 67 -30.07 -7.66 -3.27
N GLU A 68 -31.06 -6.88 -3.72
CA GLU A 68 -31.05 -5.44 -3.49
C GLU A 68 -30.84 -5.12 -2.00
N PRO A 69 -29.89 -4.22 -1.67
CA PRO A 69 -29.64 -3.87 -0.29
C PRO A 69 -30.91 -3.25 0.29
N ARG A 70 -31.40 -3.82 1.39
CA ARG A 70 -32.49 -3.22 2.16
C ARG A 70 -32.05 -1.84 2.61
N ARG A 71 -32.65 -0.80 2.02
CA ARG A 71 -32.45 0.59 2.46
C ARG A 71 -33.11 0.73 3.83
N TYR A 72 -32.31 0.66 4.89
CA TYR A 72 -32.78 1.06 6.21
C TYR A 72 -32.96 2.58 6.19
N ALA A 73 -34.21 3.04 6.25
CA ALA A 73 -34.48 4.46 6.43
C ALA A 73 -33.84 4.90 7.76
N TYR A 74 -32.88 5.82 7.66
CA TYR A 74 -32.32 6.48 8.83
C TYR A 74 -33.46 7.28 9.49
N ARG A 75 -34.01 6.78 10.60
CA ARG A 75 -34.95 7.56 11.42
C ARG A 75 -34.14 8.67 12.09
N ARG A 76 -34.48 9.91 11.73
CA ARG A 76 -34.03 11.12 12.42
C ARG A 76 -34.64 11.23 13.80
#